data_AF-A0A251WYV8-F1
#
_entry.id   AF-A0A251WYV8-F1
#
_cell.length_a   1.000
_cell.length_b   1.000
_cell.length_c   1.000
_cell.angle_alpha   90.00
_cell.angle_beta   90.00
_cell.angle_gamma   90.00
#
_symmetry.space_group_name_H-M   'P 1'
#
loop_
_entity.id
_entity.type
_entity.pdbx_description
1 polymer ?
#
loop_
_entity_poly.entity_id
_entity_poly.type
_entity_poly.pdbx_seq_one_letter_code
_entity_poly.pdbx_strand_id
1 'polypeptide(L)'
;MFKLKTSLLLLFASLTAPAAYAKPVDLTGYSCLRTNNLGPQRWDFYGDIAVRNYGDGTPTRFFRVGEGAYEKYSRLDGEWSALYYFFDNGEGIQMRIMSRPGSAVRDDYQRAPWDEAIFPFNAECIPLWELR
;
A
#
# COMPACT_ATOMS: atom_id res chain seq x y z
N MET A 1 52.55 -12.58 36.45
CA MET A 1 52.18 -11.18 36.10
C MET A 1 51.47 -11.20 34.74
N PHE A 2 50.27 -10.64 34.69
CA PHE A 2 49.21 -10.95 33.72
C PHE A 2 49.49 -10.44 32.28
N LYS A 3 49.28 -11.32 31.29
CA LYS A 3 49.22 -10.98 29.87
C LYS A 3 47.85 -10.34 29.57
N LEU A 4 47.84 -9.06 29.23
CA LEU A 4 46.64 -8.35 28.78
C LEU A 4 46.34 -8.78 27.33
N LYS A 5 45.33 -9.63 27.14
CA LYS A 5 44.80 -9.96 25.81
C LYS A 5 43.82 -8.87 25.39
N THR A 6 44.24 -7.95 24.54
CA THR A 6 43.39 -6.90 23.97
C THR A 6 42.38 -7.55 23.01
N SER A 7 41.14 -7.76 23.45
CA SER A 7 40.03 -8.11 22.56
C SER A 7 39.44 -6.82 22.01
N LEU A 8 39.67 -6.56 20.72
CA LEU A 8 39.06 -5.45 19.99
C LEU A 8 37.63 -5.89 19.60
N LEU A 9 36.63 -5.50 20.39
CA LEU A 9 35.22 -5.67 20.04
C LEU A 9 34.88 -4.68 18.93
N LEU A 10 34.77 -5.17 17.69
CA LEU A 10 34.16 -4.42 16.58
C LEU A 10 32.65 -4.31 16.85
N LEU A 11 32.21 -3.21 17.46
CA LEU A 11 30.80 -2.82 17.44
C LEU A 11 30.45 -2.41 16.00
N PHE A 12 29.82 -3.31 15.25
CA PHE A 12 29.03 -2.93 14.08
C PHE A 12 27.78 -2.21 14.59
N ALA A 13 27.87 -0.88 14.71
CA ALA A 13 26.70 -0.04 14.82
C ALA A 13 25.99 -0.06 13.46
N SER A 14 25.05 -0.99 13.29
CA SER A 14 24.13 -0.97 12.16
C SER A 14 23.31 0.32 12.22
N LEU A 15 23.70 1.33 11.44
CA LEU A 15 22.84 2.46 11.13
C LEU A 15 21.59 1.89 10.45
N THR A 16 20.52 1.71 11.22
CA THR A 16 19.19 1.54 10.66
C THR A 16 18.75 2.93 10.20
N ALA A 17 19.07 3.28 8.96
CA ALA A 17 18.48 4.45 8.35
C ALA A 17 16.95 4.32 8.47
N PRO A 18 16.23 5.35 8.95
CA PRO A 18 14.78 5.31 8.94
C PRO A 18 14.33 5.03 7.51
N ALA A 19 13.42 4.08 7.33
CA ALA A 19 12.80 3.82 6.05
C ALA A 19 12.26 5.16 5.53
N ALA A 20 12.85 5.69 4.45
CA ALA A 20 12.37 6.91 3.84
C ALA A 20 10.96 6.62 3.34
N TYR A 21 9.94 7.15 4.03
CA TYR A 21 8.56 7.04 3.58
C TYR A 21 8.46 7.73 2.22
N ALA A 22 8.20 6.93 1.17
CA ALA A 22 8.05 7.45 -0.17
C ALA A 22 6.81 8.35 -0.22
N LYS A 23 6.90 9.47 -0.94
CA LYS A 23 5.78 10.39 -1.08
C LYS A 23 4.64 9.71 -1.86
N PRO A 24 3.38 9.91 -1.47
CA PRO A 24 2.24 9.45 -2.27
C PRO A 24 2.32 10.01 -3.70
N VAL A 25 2.00 9.16 -4.67
CA VAL A 25 1.84 9.54 -6.07
C VAL A 25 0.40 10.01 -6.26
N ASP A 26 0.22 11.20 -6.81
CA ASP A 26 -1.11 11.68 -7.18
C ASP A 26 -1.53 11.07 -8.53
N LEU A 27 -2.45 10.12 -8.47
CA LEU A 27 -3.04 9.46 -9.64
C LEU A 27 -4.41 10.05 -10.01
N THR A 28 -4.84 11.12 -9.35
CA THR A 28 -6.14 11.75 -9.60
C THR A 28 -6.28 12.17 -11.06
N GLY A 29 -7.38 11.77 -11.70
CA GLY A 29 -7.64 12.06 -13.11
C GLY A 29 -7.09 11.02 -14.08
N TYR A 30 -6.49 9.93 -13.62
CA TYR A 30 -5.96 8.85 -14.46
C TYR A 30 -6.78 7.56 -14.40
N SER A 31 -6.76 6.82 -15.51
CA SER A 31 -7.12 5.41 -15.62
C SER A 31 -5.85 4.61 -15.88
N CYS A 32 -5.52 3.70 -14.97
CA CYS A 32 -4.32 2.87 -15.02
C CYS A 32 -4.69 1.40 -15.28
N LEU A 33 -4.22 0.86 -16.40
CA LEU A 33 -4.37 -0.56 -16.74
C LEU A 33 -3.14 -1.33 -16.26
N ARG A 34 -3.36 -2.31 -15.39
CA ARG A 34 -2.34 -3.22 -14.86
C ARG A 34 -2.73 -4.66 -15.14
N THR A 35 -1.79 -5.47 -15.61
CA THR A 35 -2.00 -6.92 -15.73
C THR A 35 -1.19 -7.64 -14.66
N ASN A 36 -1.83 -8.57 -13.94
CA ASN A 36 -1.15 -9.47 -13.01
C ASN A 36 -1.60 -10.92 -13.21
N ASN A 37 -1.19 -11.83 -12.32
CA ASN A 37 -1.55 -13.25 -12.41
C ASN A 37 -3.06 -13.53 -12.31
N LEU A 38 -3.86 -12.55 -11.88
CA LEU A 38 -5.33 -12.62 -11.82
C LEU A 38 -6.00 -12.00 -13.06
N GLY A 39 -5.22 -11.56 -14.05
CA GLY A 39 -5.69 -10.92 -15.28
C GLY A 39 -5.57 -9.40 -15.27
N PRO A 40 -6.15 -8.73 -16.28
CA PRO A 40 -6.16 -7.27 -16.38
C PRO A 40 -7.04 -6.65 -15.29
N GLN A 41 -6.52 -5.59 -14.70
CA GLN A 41 -7.16 -4.77 -13.67
C GLN A 41 -7.06 -3.31 -14.09
N ARG A 42 -8.20 -2.64 -14.25
CA ARG A 42 -8.23 -1.19 -14.48
C ARG A 42 -8.50 -0.47 -13.18
N TRP A 43 -7.72 0.56 -12.89
CA TRP A 43 -7.90 1.48 -11.77
C TRP A 43 -8.22 2.87 -12.27
N ASP A 44 -9.39 3.39 -11.93
CA ASP A 44 -9.83 4.74 -12.26
C ASP A 44 -9.84 5.61 -11.00
N PHE A 45 -9.12 6.74 -11.03
CA PHE A 45 -8.91 7.61 -9.86
C PHE A 45 -9.66 8.94 -10.02
N TYR A 46 -10.77 9.12 -9.32
CA TYR A 46 -11.70 10.26 -9.47
C TYR A 46 -11.48 11.40 -8.47
N GLY A 47 -10.44 11.32 -7.65
CA GLY A 47 -10.22 12.26 -6.55
C GLY A 47 -10.67 11.63 -5.25
N ASP A 48 -11.95 11.77 -4.88
CA ASP A 48 -12.52 11.24 -3.63
C ASP A 48 -12.63 9.71 -3.59
N ILE A 49 -12.69 9.07 -4.76
CA ILE A 49 -12.75 7.63 -4.89
C ILE A 49 -11.73 7.09 -5.90
N ALA A 50 -11.37 5.84 -5.72
CA ALA A 50 -10.79 5.00 -6.77
C ALA A 50 -11.75 3.83 -7.07
N VAL A 51 -11.80 3.41 -8.33
CA VAL A 51 -12.58 2.26 -8.77
C VAL A 51 -11.65 1.27 -9.43
N ARG A 52 -11.63 0.03 -8.93
CA ARG A 52 -10.93 -1.09 -9.57
C ARG A 52 -11.93 -1.99 -10.28
N ASN A 53 -11.73 -2.23 -11.57
CA ASN A 53 -12.47 -3.20 -12.35
C ASN A 53 -11.57 -4.39 -12.71
N TYR A 54 -12.09 -5.59 -12.53
CA TYR A 54 -11.50 -6.80 -13.11
C TYR A 54 -12.09 -7.04 -14.50
N GLY A 55 -11.46 -7.90 -15.29
CA GLY A 55 -11.98 -8.28 -16.63
C GLY A 55 -13.40 -8.88 -16.62
N ASP A 56 -13.94 -9.24 -15.45
CA ASP A 56 -15.31 -9.71 -15.24
C ASP A 56 -16.36 -8.58 -15.15
N GLY A 57 -15.92 -7.31 -15.15
CA GLY A 57 -16.79 -6.14 -15.09
C GLY A 57 -17.35 -5.80 -13.71
N THR A 58 -16.94 -6.48 -12.63
CA THR A 58 -17.38 -6.15 -11.26
C THR A 58 -16.52 -5.03 -10.65
N PRO A 59 -17.08 -3.82 -10.42
CA PRO A 59 -16.31 -2.73 -9.81
C PRO A 59 -16.14 -2.93 -8.31
N THR A 60 -14.92 -2.72 -7.82
CA THR A 60 -14.63 -2.48 -6.41
C THR A 60 -14.36 -1.00 -6.19
N ARG A 61 -15.06 -0.38 -5.25
CA ARG A 61 -14.88 1.02 -4.88
C ARG A 61 -13.98 1.16 -3.65
N PHE A 62 -13.18 2.22 -3.64
CA PHE A 62 -12.31 2.59 -2.53
C PHE A 62 -12.46 4.08 -2.25
N PHE A 63 -12.61 4.46 -0.98
CA PHE A 63 -12.76 5.85 -0.57
C PHE A 63 -11.40 6.44 -0.19
N ARG A 64 -11.12 7.68 -0.61
CA ARG A 64 -9.89 8.35 -0.18
C ARG A 64 -9.93 8.61 1.32
N VAL A 65 -8.81 8.33 1.98
CA VAL A 65 -8.56 8.67 3.39
C VAL A 65 -7.26 9.44 3.48
N GLY A 66 -7.33 10.68 3.96
CA GLY A 66 -6.18 11.59 3.99
C GLY A 66 -5.68 11.94 2.58
N GLU A 67 -4.38 12.17 2.46
CA GLU A 67 -3.79 12.71 1.22
C GLU A 67 -3.39 11.64 0.19
N GLY A 68 -3.17 10.39 0.60
CA GLY A 68 -2.54 9.39 -0.26
C GLY A 68 -3.06 7.95 -0.17
N ALA A 69 -4.07 7.69 0.67
CA ALA A 69 -4.60 6.36 0.88
C ALA A 69 -6.00 6.19 0.31
N TYR A 70 -6.34 4.98 -0.11
CA TYR A 70 -7.69 4.56 -0.43
C TYR A 70 -8.13 3.38 0.43
N GLU A 71 -9.23 3.53 1.15
CA GLU A 71 -9.78 2.54 2.07
C GLU A 71 -10.91 1.72 1.41
N LYS A 72 -10.96 0.43 1.72
CA LYS A 72 -12.18 -0.37 1.61
C LYS A 72 -12.33 -1.30 2.81
N TYR A 73 -13.57 -1.65 3.13
CA TYR A 73 -13.88 -2.72 4.07
C TYR A 73 -14.10 -4.02 3.30
N SER A 74 -13.53 -5.11 3.80
CA SER A 74 -13.65 -6.42 3.19
C SER A 74 -13.86 -7.45 4.28
N ARG A 75 -14.67 -8.46 4.00
CA ARG A 75 -14.82 -9.61 4.87
C ARG A 75 -13.95 -10.74 4.32
N LEU A 76 -12.69 -10.80 4.78
CA LEU A 76 -11.78 -11.90 4.45
C LEU A 76 -11.89 -12.91 5.59
N ASP A 77 -12.14 -14.18 5.27
CA ASP A 77 -12.23 -15.28 6.25
C ASP A 77 -13.33 -15.15 7.32
N GLY A 78 -14.40 -14.41 6.99
CA GLY A 78 -15.53 -14.23 7.91
C GLY A 78 -15.37 -13.09 8.90
N GLU A 79 -14.21 -12.43 8.94
CA GLU A 79 -13.93 -11.27 9.77
C GLU A 79 -13.86 -9.99 8.95
N TRP A 80 -14.33 -8.87 9.53
CA TRP A 80 -14.22 -7.58 8.87
C TRP A 80 -12.80 -7.04 9.01
N SER A 81 -12.23 -6.57 7.89
CA SER A 81 -10.94 -5.88 7.84
C SER A 81 -11.06 -4.57 7.07
N ALA A 82 -10.37 -3.54 7.55
CA ALA A 82 -10.13 -2.31 6.81
C ALA A 82 -8.82 -2.48 6.03
N LEU A 83 -8.89 -2.27 4.71
CA LEU A 83 -7.77 -2.35 3.79
C LEU A 83 -7.47 -0.96 3.26
N TYR A 84 -6.20 -0.56 3.32
CA TYR A 84 -5.72 0.72 2.84
C TYR A 84 -4.71 0.51 1.72
N TYR A 85 -4.96 1.16 0.59
CA TYR A 85 -4.12 1.12 -0.60
C TYR A 85 -3.37 2.45 -0.72
N PHE A 86 -2.04 2.39 -0.70
CA PHE A 86 -1.16 3.54 -0.88
C PHE A 86 -0.38 3.36 -2.17
N PHE A 87 -0.29 4.44 -2.94
CA PHE A 87 0.53 4.47 -4.15
C PHE A 87 1.67 5.44 -3.91
N ASP A 88 2.92 4.97 -3.96
CA ASP A 88 4.09 5.80 -3.69
C ASP A 88 5.23 5.54 -4.69
N ASN A 89 6.20 6.45 -4.73
CA ASN A 89 7.33 6.37 -5.65
C ASN A 89 8.57 5.83 -4.93
N GLY A 90 8.76 4.52 -4.99
CA GLY A 90 9.98 3.84 -4.56
C GLY A 90 10.92 3.64 -5.74
N GLU A 91 11.17 2.38 -6.13
CA GLU A 91 11.81 2.01 -7.40
C GLU A 91 10.81 2.07 -8.58
N GLY A 92 10.03 3.15 -8.67
CA GLY A 92 8.83 3.27 -9.49
C GLY A 92 7.54 3.28 -8.64
N ILE A 93 6.38 3.35 -9.29
CA ILE A 93 5.10 3.36 -8.56
C ILE A 93 4.89 2.00 -7.89
N GLN A 94 4.78 2.01 -6.57
CA GLN A 94 4.45 0.84 -5.75
C GLN A 94 3.04 0.98 -5.22
N MET A 95 2.34 -0.17 -5.08
CA MET A 95 1.08 -0.27 -4.37
C MET A 95 1.34 -1.00 -3.06
N ARG A 96 1.20 -0.28 -1.94
CA ARG A 96 1.25 -0.85 -0.59
C ARG A 96 -0.15 -1.09 -0.09
N ILE A 97 -0.39 -2.29 0.42
CA ILE A 97 -1.65 -2.67 1.04
C ILE A 97 -1.37 -2.83 2.51
N MET A 98 -2.01 -2.00 3.32
CA MET A 98 -2.02 -2.14 4.77
C MET A 98 -3.38 -2.66 5.21
N SER A 99 -3.41 -3.63 6.12
CA SER A 99 -4.66 -4.16 6.65
C SER A 99 -4.70 -4.08 8.17
N ARG A 100 -5.90 -3.83 8.72
CA ARG A 100 -6.19 -3.97 10.14
C ARG A 100 -7.58 -4.55 10.35
N PRO A 101 -7.85 -5.19 11.50
CA PRO A 101 -9.20 -5.62 11.87
C PRO A 101 -10.22 -4.47 11.88
N GLY A 102 -11.45 -4.79 11.53
CA GLY A 102 -12.58 -3.86 11.45
C GLY A 102 -12.93 -3.25 12.80
N SER A 103 -13.49 -2.04 12.75
CA SER A 103 -13.67 -1.09 13.87
C SER A 103 -14.44 -1.55 15.11
N ALA A 104 -14.96 -2.78 15.18
CA ALA A 104 -15.65 -3.32 16.36
C ALA A 104 -14.75 -3.48 17.60
N VAL A 105 -13.44 -3.20 17.50
CA VAL A 105 -12.45 -3.42 18.56
C VAL A 105 -11.48 -2.23 18.75
N ARG A 106 -11.93 -1.01 18.40
CA ARG A 106 -11.12 0.22 18.25
C ARG A 106 -10.15 0.55 19.40
N ASP A 107 -10.53 0.28 20.65
CA ASP A 107 -9.73 0.70 21.81
C ASP A 107 -8.60 -0.29 22.13
N ASP A 108 -8.80 -1.59 21.90
CA ASP A 108 -7.77 -2.61 22.10
C ASP A 108 -6.78 -2.68 20.91
N TYR A 109 -7.21 -2.26 19.72
CA TYR A 109 -6.48 -2.45 18.45
C TYR A 109 -5.73 -1.22 17.94
N GLN A 110 -5.70 -0.09 18.66
CA GLN A 110 -4.85 1.05 18.27
C GLN A 110 -3.36 0.69 18.12
N ARG A 111 -2.91 -0.36 18.81
CA ARG A 111 -1.55 -0.90 18.73
C ARG A 111 -1.43 -2.19 17.92
N ALA A 112 -2.51 -2.63 17.28
CA ALA A 112 -2.46 -3.84 16.49
C ALA A 112 -1.46 -3.65 15.34
N PRO A 113 -0.58 -4.65 15.10
CA PRO A 113 0.35 -4.58 14.00
C PRO A 113 -0.42 -4.49 12.68
N TRP A 114 0.09 -3.68 11.77
CA TRP A 114 -0.41 -3.63 10.40
C TRP A 114 0.17 -4.81 9.63
N ASP A 115 -0.68 -5.53 8.91
CA ASP A 115 -0.19 -6.42 7.86
C ASP A 115 0.10 -5.56 6.63
N GLU A 116 1.36 -5.53 6.20
CA GLU A 116 1.81 -4.79 5.02
C GLU A 116 2.20 -5.76 3.88
N ALA A 117 1.71 -5.46 2.68
CA ALA A 117 2.17 -6.10 1.46
C ALA A 117 2.50 -5.03 0.41
N ILE A 118 3.65 -5.16 -0.24
CA ILE A 118 4.16 -4.20 -1.23
C ILE A 118 4.21 -4.89 -2.58
N PHE A 119 3.63 -4.26 -3.60
CA PHE A 119 3.61 -4.77 -4.97
C PHE A 119 4.05 -3.69 -5.95
N PRO A 120 4.83 -4.02 -7.00
CA PRO A 120 5.01 -3.13 -8.13
C PRO A 120 3.67 -2.78 -8.78
N PHE A 121 3.44 -1.49 -9.02
CA PHE A 121 2.29 -0.96 -9.74
C PHE A 121 2.71 -0.59 -11.17
N ASN A 122 3.16 -1.60 -11.92
CA ASN A 122 3.47 -1.46 -13.35
C ASN A 122 2.15 -1.35 -14.12
N ALA A 123 1.68 -0.11 -14.33
CA ALA A 123 0.43 0.18 -15.01
C ALA A 123 0.64 1.21 -16.11
N GLU A 124 -0.08 1.04 -17.22
CA GLU A 124 -0.19 2.05 -18.26
C GLU A 124 -1.32 3.00 -17.89
N CYS A 125 -0.98 4.24 -17.57
CA CYS A 125 -1.94 5.24 -17.14
C CYS A 125 -2.21 6.26 -18.25
N ILE A 126 -3.49 6.44 -18.58
CA ILE A 126 -3.97 7.49 -19.47
C ILE A 126 -4.92 8.42 -18.71
N PRO A 127 -5.03 9.70 -19.10
CA PRO A 127 -6.04 10.58 -18.53
C PRO A 127 -7.47 10.01 -18.70
N LEU A 128 -8.32 10.18 -17.68
CA LEU A 128 -9.71 9.69 -17.70
C LEU A 128 -10.53 10.26 -18.86
N TRP A 129 -10.19 11.46 -19.36
CA TRP A 129 -10.89 12.08 -20.48
C TRP A 129 -10.56 11.43 -21.84
N GLU A 130 -9.49 10.64 -21.94
CA GLU A 130 -9.13 9.88 -23.15
C GLU A 130 -9.89 8.54 -23.27
N LEU A 131 -10.59 8.11 -22.23
CA LEU A 131 -11.43 6.89 -22.25
C LEU A 131 -12.80 7.10 -22.90
N ARG A 132 -13.13 8.32 -23.31
CA ARG A 132 -14.45 8.71 -23.85
C ARG A 132 -14.54 8.55 -25.36
#